data_AF-A0A963FDX4-F1
#
_entry.id   AF-A0A963FDX4-F1
#
_cell.length_a   1.000
_cell.length_b   1.000
_cell.length_c   1.000
_cell.angle_alpha   90.00
_cell.angle_beta   90.00
_cell.angle_gamma   90.00
#
_symmetry.space_group_name_H-M   'P 1'
#
loop_
_entity.id
_entity.type
_entity.pdbx_description
1 polymer ?
#
loop_
_entity_poly.entity_id
_entity_poly.type
_entity_poly.pdbx_seq_one_letter_code
_entity_poly.pdbx_strand_id
1 'polypeptide(L)'
;LAESWAGWIQAHSDDWNALADLGRVELLLQHIVNLQPDYARGRAQLYLAVMRSRFPAAMGGDPELSRHHFEQAINYSENRDLMVKVEYARSYARLIFNKALHDRLLQEVLAADPREPDLTLSNILAQRLAKSLLKDDYF
;
A
#
# COMPACT_ATOMS: atom_id res chain seq x y z
N LEU A 1 -12.58 7.43 -11.54
CA LEU A 1 -13.43 7.49 -10.33
C LEU A 1 -12.87 6.70 -9.13
N ALA A 2 -11.72 6.01 -9.23
CA ALA A 2 -11.04 5.40 -8.08
C ALA A 2 -10.00 6.32 -7.40
N GLU A 3 -9.59 7.42 -8.05
CA GLU A 3 -8.49 8.28 -7.57
C GLU A 3 -8.91 9.31 -6.51
N SER A 4 -10.21 9.60 -6.37
CA SER A 4 -10.72 10.50 -5.32
C SER A 4 -10.85 9.82 -3.96
N TRP A 5 -10.81 8.49 -3.89
CA TRP A 5 -11.13 7.73 -2.69
C TRP A 5 -9.91 7.54 -1.76
N ALA A 6 -8.71 7.41 -2.34
CA ALA A 6 -7.46 7.31 -1.57
C ALA A 6 -7.18 8.56 -0.72
N GLY A 7 -7.44 9.75 -1.27
CA GLY A 7 -7.33 11.01 -0.53
C GLY A 7 -8.38 11.17 0.57
N TRP A 8 -9.58 10.60 0.38
CA TRP A 8 -10.66 10.64 1.38
C TRP A 8 -10.35 9.76 2.60
N ILE A 9 -9.85 8.54 2.40
CA ILE A 9 -9.45 7.63 3.50
C ILE A 9 -8.30 8.21 4.33
N GLN A 10 -7.35 8.90 3.68
CA GLN A 10 -6.24 9.52 4.40
C GLN A 10 -6.69 10.72 5.25
N ALA A 11 -7.79 11.38 4.86
CA ALA A 11 -8.35 12.54 5.57
C ALA A 11 -9.34 12.17 6.69
N HIS A 12 -9.85 10.94 6.75
CA HIS A 12 -10.91 10.52 7.68
C HIS A 12 -10.53 9.26 8.47
N SER A 13 -9.26 9.08 8.82
CA SER A 13 -8.78 7.93 9.62
C SER A 13 -9.43 7.80 11.00
N ASP A 14 -10.05 8.87 11.49
CA ASP A 14 -10.53 9.00 12.87
C ASP A 14 -12.07 9.01 12.97
N ASP A 15 -12.79 8.86 11.83
CA ASP A 15 -14.25 8.91 11.78
C ASP A 15 -14.87 7.50 11.71
N TRP A 16 -15.59 7.12 12.76
CA TRP A 16 -16.17 5.79 12.93
C TRP A 16 -17.31 5.47 11.94
N ASN A 17 -17.92 6.46 11.29
CA ASN A 17 -18.85 6.22 10.17
C ASN A 17 -18.12 5.73 8.91
N ALA A 18 -16.81 5.98 8.77
CA ALA A 18 -16.02 5.51 7.64
C ALA A 18 -15.83 3.98 7.64
N LEU A 19 -15.95 3.29 8.78
CA LEU A 19 -15.78 1.84 8.87
C LEU A 19 -16.80 1.03 8.06
N ALA A 20 -18.07 1.47 8.01
CA ALA A 20 -19.11 0.79 7.22
C ALA A 20 -18.87 0.93 5.71
N ASP A 21 -18.39 2.10 5.27
CA ASP A 21 -18.03 2.34 3.88
C ASP A 21 -16.70 1.67 3.50
N LEU A 22 -15.75 1.54 4.44
CA LEU A 22 -14.53 0.75 4.28
C LEU A 22 -14.84 -0.72 4.01
N GLY A 23 -15.77 -1.33 4.77
CA GLY A 23 -16.19 -2.72 4.54
C GLY A 23 -16.81 -2.94 3.15
N ARG A 24 -17.60 -1.98 2.65
CA ARG A 24 -18.17 -2.05 1.28
C ARG A 24 -17.09 -1.95 0.22
N VAL A 25 -16.14 -1.03 0.36
CA VAL A 25 -15.06 -0.91 -0.62
C VAL A 25 -14.12 -2.09 -0.59
N GLU A 26 -13.87 -2.66 0.57
CA GLU A 26 -13.11 -3.90 0.66
C GLU A 26 -13.77 -5.03 -0.14
N LEU A 27 -15.08 -5.23 0.00
CA LEU A 27 -15.83 -6.22 -0.78
C LEU A 27 -15.73 -5.95 -2.29
N LEU A 28 -15.81 -4.69 -2.71
CA LEU A 28 -15.66 -4.32 -4.13
C LEU A 28 -14.23 -4.58 -4.64
N LEU A 29 -13.21 -4.23 -3.87
CA LEU A 29 -11.81 -4.49 -4.22
C LEU A 29 -11.52 -5.99 -4.28
N GLN A 30 -12.08 -6.77 -3.35
CA GLN A 30 -11.98 -8.23 -3.35
C GLN A 30 -12.65 -8.81 -4.61
N HIS A 31 -13.83 -8.31 -4.97
CA HIS A 31 -14.51 -8.72 -6.19
C HIS A 31 -13.69 -8.38 -7.45
N ILE A 32 -13.09 -7.19 -7.51
CA ILE A 32 -12.20 -6.79 -8.61
C ILE A 32 -11.01 -7.74 -8.70
N VAL A 33 -10.31 -8.01 -7.59
CA VAL A 33 -9.14 -8.90 -7.59
C VAL A 33 -9.51 -10.34 -7.97
N ASN A 34 -10.69 -10.81 -7.57
CA ASN A 34 -11.16 -12.14 -7.95
C ASN A 34 -11.45 -12.26 -9.46
N LEU A 35 -11.92 -11.18 -10.10
CA LEU A 35 -12.21 -11.15 -11.54
C LEU A 35 -10.98 -10.83 -12.40
N GLN A 36 -10.16 -9.89 -11.94
CA GLN A 36 -8.99 -9.38 -12.62
C GLN A 36 -7.88 -9.11 -11.58
N PRO A 37 -7.05 -10.12 -11.26
CA PRO A 37 -6.02 -10.01 -10.22
C PRO A 37 -4.99 -8.90 -10.43
N ASP A 38 -4.71 -8.58 -11.70
CA ASP A 38 -3.74 -7.58 -12.16
C ASP A 38 -4.36 -6.20 -12.40
N TYR A 39 -5.63 -5.99 -12.02
CA TYR A 39 -6.38 -4.76 -12.31
C TYR A 39 -5.58 -3.50 -12.00
N ALA A 40 -5.48 -2.64 -13.01
CA ALA A 40 -4.70 -1.40 -12.97
C ALA A 40 -3.26 -1.62 -12.46
N ARG A 41 -2.55 -2.63 -13.00
CA ARG A 41 -1.17 -2.99 -12.61
C ARG A 41 -1.07 -3.38 -11.13
N GLY A 42 -2.07 -4.08 -10.61
CA GLY A 42 -2.11 -4.53 -9.21
C GLY A 42 -2.50 -3.45 -8.19
N ARG A 43 -3.02 -2.28 -8.60
CA ARG A 43 -3.43 -1.24 -7.65
C ARG A 43 -4.56 -1.68 -6.72
N ALA A 44 -5.47 -2.55 -7.16
CA ALA A 44 -6.50 -3.11 -6.28
C ALA A 44 -5.88 -3.97 -5.15
N GLN A 45 -4.82 -4.72 -5.46
CA GLN A 45 -4.05 -5.47 -4.47
C GLN A 45 -3.40 -4.53 -3.46
N LEU A 46 -2.77 -3.44 -3.92
CA LEU A 46 -2.17 -2.43 -3.04
C LEU A 46 -3.19 -1.87 -2.03
N TYR A 47 -4.40 -1.52 -2.47
CA TYR A 47 -5.43 -1.00 -1.57
C TYR A 47 -5.88 -2.04 -0.53
N LEU A 48 -6.13 -3.29 -0.94
CA LEU A 48 -6.43 -4.38 -0.01
C LEU A 48 -5.29 -4.59 1.01
N ALA A 49 -4.04 -4.54 0.55
CA ALA A 49 -2.86 -4.68 1.39
C ALA A 49 -2.86 -3.64 2.51
N VAL A 50 -2.97 -2.35 2.15
CA VAL A 50 -2.95 -1.22 3.09
C VAL A 50 -4.15 -1.25 4.04
N MET A 51 -5.34 -1.58 3.54
CA MET A 51 -6.54 -1.70 4.40
C MET A 51 -6.34 -2.79 5.46
N ARG A 52 -5.85 -3.97 5.05
CA ARG A 52 -5.64 -5.10 5.95
C ARG A 52 -4.50 -4.89 6.95
N SER A 53 -3.49 -4.06 6.65
CA SER A 53 -2.43 -3.74 7.62
C SER A 53 -2.87 -2.80 8.75
N ARG A 54 -4.04 -2.15 8.63
CA ARG A 54 -4.48 -1.13 9.60
C ARG A 54 -5.37 -1.67 10.71
N PHE A 55 -5.98 -2.84 10.52
CA PHE A 55 -6.88 -3.42 11.52
C PHE A 55 -6.09 -4.21 12.56
N PRO A 56 -6.34 -4.01 13.87
CA PRO A 56 -5.88 -4.93 14.90
C PRO A 56 -6.40 -6.35 14.62
N ALA A 57 -5.67 -7.39 15.06
CA ALA A 57 -6.10 -8.78 14.90
C ALA A 57 -7.51 -9.03 15.47
N ALA A 58 -7.85 -8.37 16.58
CA ALA A 58 -9.18 -8.43 17.20
C ALA A 58 -10.32 -7.84 16.34
N MET A 59 -9.99 -7.10 15.27
CA MET A 59 -10.94 -6.48 14.32
C MET A 59 -10.82 -7.09 12.92
N GLY A 60 -10.23 -8.28 12.79
CA GLY A 60 -10.11 -8.98 11.49
C GLY A 60 -8.88 -8.59 10.66
N GLY A 61 -7.88 -7.94 11.28
CA GLY A 61 -6.57 -7.74 10.68
C GLY A 61 -5.85 -9.07 10.45
N ASP A 62 -5.36 -9.27 9.24
CA ASP A 62 -4.56 -10.44 8.84
C ASP A 62 -3.27 -9.94 8.18
N PRO A 63 -2.16 -9.86 8.96
CA PRO A 63 -0.88 -9.42 8.43
C PRO A 63 -0.37 -10.28 7.28
N GLU A 64 -0.61 -11.59 7.29
CA GLU A 64 -0.13 -12.47 6.23
C GLU A 64 -0.91 -12.25 4.93
N LEU A 65 -2.22 -12.06 5.02
CA LEU A 65 -3.02 -11.67 3.86
C LEU A 65 -2.63 -10.28 3.32
N SER A 66 -2.37 -9.33 4.22
CA SER A 66 -1.87 -8.00 3.85
C SER A 66 -0.53 -8.10 3.09
N ARG A 67 0.40 -8.90 3.61
CA ARG A 67 1.68 -9.19 2.95
C ARG A 67 1.48 -9.80 1.57
N HIS A 68 0.60 -10.80 1.45
CA HIS A 68 0.31 -11.44 0.17
C HIS A 68 -0.14 -10.41 -0.88
N HIS A 69 -1.06 -9.52 -0.51
CA HIS A 69 -1.52 -8.45 -1.40
C HIS A 69 -0.39 -7.48 -1.80
N PHE A 70 0.53 -7.14 -0.90
CA PHE A 70 1.71 -6.33 -1.26
C PHE A 70 2.62 -7.05 -2.26
N GLU A 71 2.91 -8.34 -2.04
CA GLU A 71 3.73 -9.15 -2.94
C GLU A 71 3.08 -9.26 -4.33
N GLN A 72 1.76 -9.46 -4.40
CA GLN A 72 1.00 -9.45 -5.65
C GLN A 72 1.04 -8.08 -6.35
N ALA A 73 0.88 -6.98 -5.61
CA ALA A 73 0.96 -5.63 -6.18
C ALA A 73 2.35 -5.34 -6.78
N ILE A 74 3.43 -5.78 -6.12
CA ILE A 74 4.80 -5.67 -6.66
C ILE A 74 4.91 -6.49 -7.95
N ASN A 75 4.39 -7.72 -7.96
CA ASN A 75 4.44 -8.61 -9.11
C ASN A 75 3.67 -8.05 -10.32
N TYR A 76 2.40 -7.66 -10.13
CA TYR A 76 1.54 -7.16 -11.22
C TYR A 76 1.93 -5.78 -11.73
N SER A 77 2.63 -4.97 -10.92
CA SER A 77 3.24 -3.73 -11.40
C SER A 77 4.61 -3.95 -12.05
N GLU A 78 5.08 -5.20 -12.12
CA GLU A 78 6.44 -5.56 -12.56
C GLU A 78 7.53 -4.76 -11.83
N ASN A 79 7.31 -4.50 -10.54
CA ASN A 79 8.21 -3.71 -9.71
C ASN A 79 8.33 -2.22 -10.11
N ARG A 80 7.42 -1.71 -10.96
CA ARG A 80 7.49 -0.35 -11.53
C ARG A 80 6.66 0.70 -10.77
N ASP A 81 5.66 0.29 -10.00
CA ASP A 81 4.95 1.19 -9.08
C ASP A 81 5.67 1.24 -7.73
N LEU A 82 6.53 2.24 -7.58
CA LEU A 82 7.37 2.38 -6.39
C LEU A 82 6.56 2.69 -5.12
N MET A 83 5.33 3.20 -5.27
CA MET A 83 4.47 3.48 -4.14
C MET A 83 4.11 2.20 -3.38
N VAL A 84 3.99 1.07 -4.09
CA VAL A 84 3.70 -0.24 -3.47
C VAL A 84 4.72 -0.58 -2.38
N LYS A 85 6.02 -0.37 -2.65
CA LYS A 85 7.08 -0.65 -1.67
C LYS A 85 7.11 0.33 -0.51
N VAL A 86 6.80 1.61 -0.76
CA VAL A 86 6.70 2.63 0.29
C VAL A 86 5.58 2.28 1.26
N GLU A 87 4.40 1.93 0.75
CA GLU A 87 3.28 1.49 1.58
C GLU A 87 3.59 0.16 2.27
N TYR A 88 4.28 -0.76 1.61
CA TYR A 88 4.65 -2.03 2.22
C TYR A 88 5.59 -1.83 3.43
N ALA A 89 6.57 -0.94 3.29
CA ALA A 89 7.43 -0.54 4.40
C ALA A 89 6.63 0.14 5.53
N ARG A 90 5.81 1.13 5.18
CA ARG A 90 5.10 1.97 6.16
C ARG A 90 3.95 1.26 6.87
N SER A 91 3.18 0.45 6.15
CA SER A 91 1.94 -0.17 6.66
C SER A 91 2.16 -1.58 7.19
N TYR A 92 3.04 -2.39 6.59
CA TYR A 92 3.29 -3.76 7.06
C TYR A 92 4.59 -3.88 7.85
N ALA A 93 5.73 -3.44 7.31
CA ALA A 93 7.01 -3.68 7.99
C ALA A 93 7.06 -3.01 9.37
N ARG A 94 6.48 -1.81 9.51
CA ARG A 94 6.28 -1.15 10.83
C ARG A 94 5.33 -1.92 11.74
N LEU A 95 4.19 -2.40 11.22
CA LEU A 95 3.20 -3.16 11.98
C LEU A 95 3.82 -4.40 12.65
N ILE A 96 4.69 -5.12 11.94
CA ILE A 96 5.35 -6.33 12.44
C ILE A 96 6.74 -6.06 13.03
N PHE A 97 7.11 -4.79 13.27
CA PHE A 97 8.41 -4.35 13.80
C PHE A 97 9.63 -4.90 13.03
N ASN A 98 9.51 -5.07 11.71
CA ASN A 98 10.59 -5.57 10.86
C ASN A 98 11.38 -4.44 10.19
N LYS A 99 12.36 -3.89 10.93
CA LYS A 99 13.24 -2.81 10.45
C LYS A 99 14.03 -3.19 9.19
N ALA A 100 14.51 -4.43 9.10
CA ALA A 100 15.29 -4.89 7.96
C ALA A 100 14.47 -4.87 6.66
N LEU A 101 13.21 -5.32 6.73
CA LEU A 101 12.27 -5.25 5.60
C LEU A 101 11.96 -3.79 5.24
N HIS A 102 11.68 -2.95 6.24
CA HIS A 102 11.41 -1.52 6.04
C HIS A 102 12.55 -0.84 5.27
N ASP A 103 13.77 -0.93 5.78
CA ASP A 103 14.91 -0.20 5.22
C ASP A 103 15.27 -0.72 3.82
N ARG A 104 15.20 -2.04 3.61
CA ARG A 104 15.43 -2.66 2.30
C ARG A 104 14.46 -2.12 1.25
N LEU A 105 13.15 -2.15 1.53
CA LEU A 105 12.13 -1.69 0.58
C LEU A 105 12.31 -0.21 0.21
N LEU A 106 12.60 0.63 1.21
CA LEU A 106 12.80 2.06 0.97
C LEU A 106 14.09 2.35 0.21
N GLN A 107 15.18 1.62 0.48
CA GLN A 107 16.42 1.73 -0.30
C GLN A 107 16.21 1.30 -1.76
N GLU A 108 15.47 0.22 -2.01
CA GLU A 108 15.10 -0.21 -3.37
C GLU A 108 14.31 0.88 -4.11
N VAL A 109 13.38 1.58 -3.44
CA VAL A 109 12.64 2.72 -4.02
C VAL A 109 13.58 3.87 -4.40
N LEU A 110 14.56 4.18 -3.53
CA LEU A 110 15.52 5.25 -3.79
C LEU A 110 16.51 4.93 -4.92
N ALA A 111 16.80 3.65 -5.15
CA ALA A 111 17.71 3.19 -6.19
C ALA A 111 17.05 3.06 -7.57
N ALA A 112 15.73 2.93 -7.64
CA ALA A 112 15.00 2.75 -8.89
C ALA A 112 14.93 4.04 -9.75
N ASP A 113 14.87 3.89 -11.08
CA ASP A 113 14.51 5.00 -11.97
C ASP A 113 12.99 5.28 -11.82
N PRO A 114 12.58 6.49 -11.40
CA PRO A 114 11.17 6.79 -11.24
C PRO A 114 10.43 6.98 -12.58
N ARG A 115 11.14 7.09 -13.72
CA ARG A 115 10.53 7.35 -15.03
C ARG A 115 9.86 6.11 -15.60
N GLU A 116 8.56 6.03 -15.38
CA GLU A 116 7.69 5.00 -15.94
C GLU A 116 6.42 5.66 -16.50
N PRO A 117 5.94 5.26 -17.71
CA PRO A 117 4.67 5.73 -18.26
C PRO A 117 3.52 5.61 -17.24
N ASP A 118 2.79 6.72 -17.07
CA ASP A 118 1.69 6.93 -16.12
C ASP A 118 2.04 6.86 -14.62
N LEU A 119 3.24 6.42 -14.25
CA LEU A 119 3.65 6.27 -12.85
C LEU A 119 4.71 7.29 -12.42
N THR A 120 5.31 8.03 -13.36
CA THR A 120 6.44 8.95 -13.07
C THR A 120 6.17 9.90 -11.90
N LEU A 121 5.00 10.54 -11.86
CA LEU A 121 4.64 11.45 -10.76
C LEU A 121 4.54 10.71 -9.42
N SER A 122 3.84 9.56 -9.42
CA SER A 122 3.68 8.70 -8.23
C SER A 122 5.03 8.19 -7.73
N ASN A 123 5.91 7.76 -8.64
CA ASN A 123 7.24 7.25 -8.33
C ASN A 123 8.17 8.33 -7.77
N ILE A 124 8.11 9.56 -8.30
CA ILE A 124 8.85 10.70 -7.72
C ILE A 124 8.34 10.99 -6.30
N LEU A 125 7.03 10.93 -6.07
CA LEU A 125 6.45 11.08 -4.74
C LEU A 125 6.90 9.96 -3.80
N ALA A 126 6.87 8.71 -4.26
CA ALA A 126 7.33 7.54 -3.52
C ALA A 126 8.78 7.71 -3.05
N GLN A 127 9.68 8.21 -3.90
CA GLN A 127 11.06 8.49 -3.51
C GLN A 127 11.18 9.58 -2.43
N ARG A 128 10.36 10.63 -2.51
CA ARG A 128 10.34 11.67 -1.46
C ARG A 128 9.87 11.09 -0.12
N LEU A 129 8.81 10.28 -0.15
CA LEU A 129 8.30 9.60 1.05
C LEU A 129 9.33 8.62 1.62
N ALA A 130 10.01 7.83 0.78
CA ALA A 130 11.05 6.91 1.21
C ALA A 130 12.21 7.62 1.92
N LYS A 131 12.67 8.78 1.41
CA LYS A 131 13.68 9.60 2.09
C LYS A 131 13.19 10.10 3.45
N SER A 132 11.91 10.44 3.56
CA SER A 132 11.32 10.89 4.82
C SER A 132 11.24 9.76 5.83
N LEU A 133 10.76 8.58 5.41
CA LEU A 133 10.57 7.41 6.28
C LEU A 133 11.89 6.82 6.79
N LEU A 134 12.99 6.93 6.03
CA LEU A 134 14.32 6.52 6.49
C LEU A 134 14.96 7.49 7.50
N LYS A 135 14.47 8.72 7.58
CA LYS A 135 14.92 9.73 8.56
C LYS A 135 14.05 9.77 9.82
N ASP A 136 12.91 9.10 9.77
CA ASP A 136 11.93 9.06 10.85
C ASP A 136 12.43 8.11 11.95
N ASP A 137 12.45 8.56 13.21
CA ASP A 137 12.93 7.80 14.37
C ASP A 137 11.88 6.79 14.88
N TYR A 138 11.13 6.17 13.96
CA TYR A 138 10.10 5.18 14.31
C TYR A 138 10.70 3.87 14.85
N PHE A 139 11.91 3.52 14.39
CA PHE A 139 12.64 2.30 14.76
C PHE A 139 13.86 2.59 15.61
#